data_AF-A0A7K1DKA8-F1
#
_entry.id   AF-A0A7K1DKA8-F1
#
_cell.length_a   1.000
_cell.length_b   1.000
_cell.length_c   1.000
_cell.angle_alpha   90.00
_cell.angle_beta   90.00
_cell.angle_gamma   90.00
#
_symmetry.space_group_name_H-M   'P 1'
#
loop_
_entity.id
_entity.type
_entity.pdbx_description
1 polymer ?
#
loop_
_entity_poly.entity_id
_entity_poly.type
_entity_poly.pdbx_seq_one_letter_code
_entity_poly.pdbx_strand_id
1 'polypeptide(L)'
;MSTMLSIAWEPEIRGLLTVIIAVVALCGSVYLILATNVGARLGLLVALAGLSGWMVMMGVIWMTYGIGLKGNEPSWKPAQPFTVVRDAALLPQAEVLVNSVKIPEGASPVEAAAAGAEALQEENWKVLPIEDKGRGQSIAAADEIIQVEAELYAGGEYQAVAVYDRGGERYPKIGDELDFFAFFHKPHYAIVEIAALVPQRVEPGRAPARPVIDETKSHQYIIMIRDLGTKRQPALLVTFGSGIFFLITCWMLHRRDRTLAANLAMPVPAGA
;
A
#
# COMPACT_ATOMS: atom_id res chain seq x y z
N MET A 1 1.36 57.29 -11.90
CA MET A 1 0.11 56.65 -11.44
C MET A 1 -0.18 55.48 -12.36
N SER A 2 0.47 54.34 -12.10
CA SER A 2 0.28 53.11 -12.88
C SER A 2 0.41 51.93 -11.92
N THR A 3 -0.65 51.72 -11.15
CA THR A 3 -1.00 50.44 -10.54
C THR A 3 -1.43 49.47 -11.65
N MET A 4 -0.48 48.99 -12.46
CA MET A 4 -0.74 47.88 -13.40
C MET A 4 0.02 46.65 -12.91
N LEU A 5 -0.75 45.68 -12.40
CA LEU A 5 -0.44 44.26 -12.44
C LEU A 5 0.80 43.79 -11.64
N SER A 6 0.93 44.19 -10.37
CA SER A 6 1.53 43.27 -9.40
C SER A 6 0.50 42.19 -9.05
N ILE A 7 0.24 41.25 -9.97
CA ILE A 7 -0.21 39.93 -9.55
C ILE A 7 1.04 39.32 -8.90
N ALA A 8 1.19 39.57 -7.60
CA ALA A 8 2.17 38.84 -6.82
C ALA A 8 1.91 37.35 -7.05
N TRP A 9 2.95 36.61 -7.40
CA TRP A 9 2.85 35.15 -7.54
C TRP A 9 2.60 34.57 -6.15
N GLU A 10 1.32 34.48 -5.79
CA GLU A 10 0.84 33.87 -4.55
C GLU A 10 0.20 32.52 -4.90
N PRO A 11 0.99 31.44 -4.96
CA PRO A 11 0.50 30.13 -5.38
C PRO A 11 -0.61 29.61 -4.45
N GLU A 12 -0.59 30.02 -3.19
CA GLU A 12 -1.59 29.65 -2.18
C GLU A 12 -2.97 30.25 -2.48
N ILE A 13 -3.05 31.57 -2.72
CA ILE A 13 -4.33 32.24 -3.04
C ILE A 13 -4.87 31.75 -4.39
N ARG A 14 -4.00 31.61 -5.39
CA ARG A 14 -4.41 31.10 -6.70
C ARG A 14 -4.90 29.66 -6.62
N GLY A 15 -4.23 28.82 -5.84
CA GLY A 15 -4.65 27.43 -5.61
C GLY A 15 -6.05 27.39 -4.97
N LEU A 16 -6.25 28.14 -3.89
CA LEU A 16 -7.55 28.21 -3.20
C LEU A 16 -8.65 28.74 -4.11
N LEU A 17 -8.39 29.84 -4.83
CA LEU A 17 -9.35 30.44 -5.77
C LEU A 17 -9.74 29.43 -6.87
N THR A 18 -8.78 28.68 -7.39
CA THR A 18 -9.02 27.65 -8.42
C THR A 18 -9.93 26.56 -7.89
N VAL A 19 -9.72 26.10 -6.65
CA VAL A 19 -10.58 25.10 -6.01
C VAL A 19 -12.00 25.64 -5.80
N ILE A 20 -12.14 26.88 -5.31
CA ILE A 20 -13.45 27.52 -5.14
C ILE A 20 -14.18 27.63 -6.48
N ILE A 21 -13.50 28.12 -7.52
CA ILE A 21 -14.07 28.24 -8.86
C ILE A 21 -14.47 26.85 -9.38
N ALA A 22 -13.64 25.82 -9.19
CA ALA A 22 -13.96 24.46 -9.61
C ALA A 22 -15.19 23.90 -8.89
N VAL A 23 -15.33 24.12 -7.58
CA VAL A 23 -16.51 23.66 -6.81
C VAL A 23 -17.78 24.39 -7.25
N VAL A 24 -17.71 25.72 -7.41
CA VAL A 24 -18.87 26.52 -7.86
C VAL A 24 -19.24 26.19 -9.30
N ALA A 25 -18.25 26.03 -10.19
CA ALA A 25 -18.50 25.70 -11.58
C ALA A 25 -19.02 24.26 -11.75
N LEU A 26 -18.46 23.28 -11.03
CA LEU A 26 -18.85 21.88 -11.17
C LEU A 26 -20.17 21.58 -10.43
N CYS A 27 -20.22 21.85 -9.12
CA CYS A 27 -21.39 21.53 -8.29
C CYS A 27 -22.46 22.61 -8.38
N GLY A 28 -22.05 23.88 -8.40
CA GLY A 28 -22.97 25.02 -8.43
C GLY A 28 -23.70 25.16 -9.76
N SER A 29 -23.06 24.91 -10.91
CA SER A 29 -23.75 24.99 -12.21
C SER A 29 -24.91 23.98 -12.33
N VAL A 30 -24.65 22.72 -11.94
CA VAL A 30 -25.67 21.66 -11.93
C VAL A 30 -26.83 22.04 -11.00
N TYR A 31 -26.51 22.57 -9.81
CA TYR A 31 -27.54 23.06 -8.89
C TYR A 31 -28.36 24.23 -9.47
N LEU A 32 -27.72 25.24 -10.06
CA LEU A 32 -28.42 26.42 -10.61
C LEU A 32 -29.38 26.03 -11.73
N ILE A 33 -28.96 25.15 -12.64
CA ILE A 33 -29.81 24.63 -13.72
C ILE A 33 -31.03 23.89 -13.15
N LEU A 34 -30.85 23.07 -12.12
CA LEU A 34 -31.96 22.37 -11.48
C LEU A 34 -32.86 23.34 -10.70
N ALA A 35 -32.28 24.31 -9.99
CA ALA A 35 -33.01 25.27 -9.19
C ALA A 35 -33.97 26.11 -10.03
N THR A 36 -33.60 26.50 -11.25
CA THR A 36 -34.46 27.26 -12.16
C THR A 36 -35.60 26.42 -12.76
N ASN A 37 -35.41 25.11 -12.90
CA ASN A 37 -36.40 24.24 -13.56
C ASN A 37 -37.40 23.59 -12.59
N VAL A 38 -36.92 23.15 -11.42
CA VAL A 38 -37.74 22.36 -10.47
C VAL A 38 -37.82 22.99 -9.07
N GLY A 39 -37.24 24.19 -8.91
CA GLY A 39 -37.23 24.96 -7.66
C GLY A 39 -36.00 24.69 -6.79
N ALA A 40 -35.59 25.69 -6.01
CA ALA A 40 -34.33 25.70 -5.26
C ALA A 40 -34.18 24.52 -4.28
N ARG A 41 -35.24 24.14 -3.56
CA ARG A 41 -35.19 23.05 -2.57
C ARG A 41 -35.11 21.68 -3.23
N LEU A 42 -35.90 21.46 -4.29
CA LEU A 42 -35.88 20.19 -5.01
C LEU A 42 -34.57 20.03 -5.79
N GLY A 43 -34.15 21.09 -6.49
CA GLY A 43 -32.93 21.11 -7.26
C GLY A 43 -31.71 20.79 -6.40
N LEU A 44 -31.68 21.26 -5.14
CA LEU A 44 -30.60 20.92 -4.21
C LEU A 44 -30.59 19.43 -3.87
N LEU A 45 -31.75 18.84 -3.54
CA LEU A 45 -31.84 17.42 -3.22
C LEU A 45 -31.45 16.53 -4.41
N VAL A 46 -31.87 16.89 -5.63
CA VAL A 46 -31.51 16.17 -6.85
C VAL A 46 -30.02 16.31 -7.16
N ALA A 47 -29.44 17.51 -7.01
CA ALA A 47 -28.01 17.73 -7.19
C ALA A 47 -27.17 16.91 -6.18
N LEU A 48 -27.57 16.87 -4.92
CA LEU A 48 -26.90 16.08 -3.87
C LEU A 48 -27.03 14.56 -4.12
N ALA A 49 -28.18 14.09 -4.60
CA ALA A 49 -28.35 12.70 -5.02
C ALA A 49 -27.44 12.37 -6.21
N GLY A 50 -27.36 13.24 -7.21
CA GLY A 50 -26.47 13.07 -8.36
C GLY A 50 -24.99 13.03 -7.96
N LEU A 51 -24.55 13.98 -7.13
CA LEU A 51 -23.17 14.04 -6.65
C LEU A 51 -22.80 12.81 -5.82
N SER A 52 -23.66 12.38 -4.90
CA SER A 52 -23.40 11.20 -4.08
C SER A 52 -23.40 9.90 -4.90
N GLY A 53 -24.30 9.75 -5.88
CA GLY A 53 -24.27 8.63 -6.82
C GLY A 53 -22.99 8.60 -7.67
N TRP A 54 -22.53 9.77 -8.11
CA TRP A 54 -21.23 9.89 -8.79
C TRP A 54 -20.05 9.51 -7.89
N MET A 55 -20.07 9.94 -6.61
CA MET A 55 -19.04 9.55 -5.63
C MET A 55 -19.03 8.04 -5.36
N VAL A 56 -20.18 7.37 -5.36
CA VAL A 56 -20.25 5.90 -5.25
C VAL A 56 -19.57 5.26 -6.45
N MET A 57 -19.88 5.71 -7.67
CA MET A 57 -19.26 5.20 -8.90
C MET A 57 -17.73 5.38 -8.87
N MET A 58 -17.26 6.57 -8.49
CA MET A 58 -15.81 6.83 -8.34
C MET A 58 -15.20 5.95 -7.25
N GLY A 59 -15.86 5.79 -6.11
CA GLY A 59 -15.40 4.95 -5.02
C GLY A 59 -15.25 3.48 -5.42
N VAL A 60 -16.18 2.95 -6.21
CA VAL A 60 -16.08 1.58 -6.78
C VAL A 60 -14.88 1.47 -7.73
N ILE A 61 -14.69 2.44 -8.64
CA ILE A 61 -13.54 2.47 -9.56
C ILE A 61 -12.22 2.54 -8.78
N TRP A 62 -12.13 3.44 -7.79
CA TRP A 62 -10.96 3.62 -6.95
C TRP A 62 -10.64 2.38 -6.13
N MET A 63 -11.65 1.69 -5.61
CA MET A 63 -11.50 0.42 -4.90
C MET A 63 -10.99 -0.69 -5.83
N THR A 64 -11.58 -0.85 -7.01
CA THR A 64 -11.23 -1.93 -7.95
C THR A 64 -9.81 -1.76 -8.48
N TYR A 65 -9.45 -0.55 -8.92
CA TYR A 65 -8.13 -0.29 -9.51
C TYR A 65 -7.07 0.12 -8.48
N GLY A 66 -7.44 0.45 -7.24
CA GLY A 66 -6.50 0.96 -6.23
C GLY A 66 -5.88 2.31 -6.61
N ILE A 67 -6.67 3.17 -7.25
CA ILE A 67 -6.31 4.54 -7.66
C ILE A 67 -7.12 5.57 -6.87
N GLY A 68 -6.74 6.86 -6.94
CA GLY A 68 -7.41 7.92 -6.19
C GLY A 68 -6.85 8.08 -4.77
N LEU A 69 -7.73 8.18 -3.77
CA LEU A 69 -7.32 8.24 -2.37
C LEU A 69 -6.86 6.86 -1.89
N LYS A 70 -5.54 6.65 -1.87
CA LYS A 70 -4.92 5.38 -1.48
C LYS A 70 -4.51 5.43 -0.01
N GLY A 71 -4.66 4.29 0.67
CA GLY A 71 -4.00 4.06 1.96
C GLY A 71 -2.53 3.64 1.77
N ASN A 72 -1.93 3.13 2.83
CA ASN A 72 -0.54 2.71 2.80
C ASN A 72 -0.31 1.58 1.80
N GLU A 73 0.76 1.68 1.02
CA GLU A 73 1.14 0.64 0.07
C GLU A 73 1.83 -0.54 0.77
N PRO A 74 1.78 -1.75 0.19
CA PRO A 74 2.45 -2.91 0.76
C PRO A 74 3.96 -2.69 0.89
N SER A 75 4.50 -2.76 2.10
CA SER A 75 5.92 -2.56 2.40
C SER A 75 6.47 -3.73 3.24
N TRP A 76 7.76 -4.02 3.08
CA TRP A 76 8.42 -4.98 3.95
C TRP A 76 8.72 -4.27 5.27
N LYS A 77 8.43 -4.92 6.39
CA LYS A 77 8.67 -4.40 7.72
C LYS A 77 9.59 -5.35 8.50
N PRO A 78 10.40 -4.82 9.42
CA PRO A 78 11.13 -5.61 10.40
C PRO A 78 10.25 -6.67 11.06
N ALA A 79 10.66 -7.93 11.06
CA ALA A 79 9.96 -8.95 11.82
C ALA A 79 10.28 -8.81 13.32
N GLN A 80 9.27 -9.01 14.17
CA GLN A 80 9.41 -9.15 15.62
C GLN A 80 9.32 -10.63 15.98
N PRO A 81 10.08 -11.14 16.97
CA PRO A 81 10.88 -10.41 17.95
C PRO A 81 12.32 -10.05 17.52
N PHE A 82 12.88 -10.71 16.49
CA PHE A 82 14.24 -10.44 16.01
C PHE A 82 14.25 -10.12 14.52
N THR A 83 14.80 -8.95 14.16
CA THR A 83 14.90 -8.49 12.78
C THR A 83 16.26 -8.83 12.15
N VAL A 84 17.34 -8.76 12.92
CA VAL A 84 18.70 -9.06 12.45
C VAL A 84 19.26 -10.22 13.26
N VAL A 85 19.51 -11.33 12.57
CA VAL A 85 20.13 -12.53 13.15
C VAL A 85 21.57 -12.58 12.66
N ARG A 86 22.53 -12.52 13.59
CA ARG A 86 23.95 -12.39 13.27
C ARG A 86 24.64 -13.69 12.88
N ASP A 87 23.98 -14.83 13.08
CA ASP A 87 24.54 -16.15 12.85
C ASP A 87 23.42 -17.17 12.52
N ALA A 88 23.69 -18.13 11.63
CA ALA A 88 22.79 -19.23 11.30
C ALA A 88 22.38 -20.04 12.54
N ALA A 89 23.28 -20.14 13.53
CA ALA A 89 23.02 -20.81 14.81
C ALA A 89 21.85 -20.20 15.61
N LEU A 90 21.55 -18.92 15.37
CA LEU A 90 20.55 -18.15 16.09
C LEU A 90 19.19 -18.11 15.36
N LEU A 91 19.10 -18.67 14.14
CA LEU A 91 17.84 -18.75 13.38
C LEU A 91 16.71 -19.52 14.12
N PRO A 92 16.98 -20.60 14.87
CA PRO A 92 15.95 -21.26 15.69
C PRO A 92 15.47 -20.40 16.87
N GLN A 93 16.34 -19.52 17.41
CA GLN A 93 15.98 -18.61 18.49
C GLN A 93 15.13 -17.43 18.00
N ALA A 94 15.18 -17.13 16.70
CA ALA A 94 14.34 -16.13 16.05
C ALA A 94 12.94 -16.66 15.67
N GLU A 95 12.58 -17.88 16.07
CA GLU A 95 11.33 -18.59 15.71
C GLU A 95 11.11 -18.75 14.19
N VAL A 96 12.14 -18.49 13.39
CA VAL A 96 12.13 -18.62 11.93
C VAL A 96 12.25 -20.07 11.49
N LEU A 97 13.00 -20.85 12.27
CA LEU A 97 13.14 -22.29 12.14
C LEU A 97 12.54 -22.99 13.36
N VAL A 98 11.75 -24.03 13.12
CA VAL A 98 11.20 -24.91 14.17
C VAL A 98 12.24 -25.96 14.59
N ASN A 99 13.11 -26.35 13.66
CA ASN A 99 14.20 -27.30 13.87
C ASN A 99 15.53 -26.58 14.08
N SER A 100 16.36 -27.13 14.96
CA SER A 100 17.73 -26.64 15.17
C SER A 100 18.59 -26.86 13.92
N VAL A 101 19.28 -25.81 13.47
CA VAL A 101 20.30 -25.92 12.41
C VAL A 101 21.42 -26.85 12.91
N LYS A 102 21.71 -27.92 12.18
CA LYS A 102 22.83 -28.84 12.49
C LYS A 102 24.12 -28.23 11.97
N ILE A 103 24.76 -27.38 12.76
CA ILE A 103 26.05 -26.79 12.42
C ILE A 103 27.16 -27.76 12.86
N PRO A 104 28.08 -28.18 11.98
CA PRO A 104 29.25 -28.97 12.38
C PRO A 104 30.13 -28.19 13.36
N GLU A 105 30.57 -28.80 14.46
CA GLU A 105 31.47 -28.14 15.41
C GLU A 105 32.80 -27.76 14.72
N GLY A 106 33.09 -26.45 14.64
CA GLY A 106 34.29 -25.92 13.97
C GLY A 106 34.12 -25.52 12.50
N ALA A 107 32.89 -25.48 11.98
CA ALA A 107 32.59 -25.05 10.61
C ALA A 107 33.01 -23.59 10.36
N SER A 108 33.54 -23.33 9.16
CA SER A 108 33.79 -21.97 8.67
C SER A 108 32.46 -21.18 8.56
N PRO A 109 32.50 -19.83 8.63
CA PRO A 109 31.30 -19.00 8.48
C PRO A 109 30.49 -19.28 7.20
N VAL A 110 31.18 -19.73 6.14
CA VAL A 110 30.58 -20.12 4.85
C VAL A 110 29.87 -21.48 4.95
N GLU A 111 30.45 -22.46 5.67
CA GLU A 111 29.83 -23.76 5.90
C GLU A 111 28.64 -23.67 6.86
N ALA A 112 28.70 -22.78 7.86
CA ALA A 112 27.57 -22.46 8.72
C ALA A 112 26.40 -21.83 7.94
N ALA A 113 26.71 -20.94 6.98
CA ALA A 113 25.71 -20.34 6.10
C ALA A 113 25.08 -21.39 5.16
N ALA A 114 25.87 -22.32 4.62
CA ALA A 114 25.37 -23.42 3.80
C ALA A 114 24.45 -24.37 4.60
N ALA A 115 24.82 -24.71 5.84
CA ALA A 115 23.96 -25.50 6.72
C ALA A 115 22.66 -24.77 7.08
N GLY A 116 22.71 -23.44 7.27
CA GLY A 116 21.52 -22.60 7.44
C GLY A 116 20.61 -22.59 6.21
N ALA A 117 21.20 -22.52 5.01
CA ALA A 117 20.47 -22.58 3.74
C ALA A 117 19.75 -23.92 3.55
N GLU A 118 20.41 -25.03 3.88
CA GLU A 118 19.80 -26.38 3.85
C GLU A 118 18.64 -26.50 4.85
N ALA A 119 18.84 -26.06 6.10
CA ALA A 119 17.79 -26.08 7.11
C ALA A 119 16.56 -25.24 6.72
N LEU A 120 16.76 -24.07 6.09
CA LEU A 120 15.68 -23.25 5.56
C LEU A 120 14.92 -23.98 4.43
N GLN A 121 15.62 -24.66 3.53
CA GLN A 121 14.98 -25.43 2.46
C GLN A 121 14.19 -26.63 2.99
N GLU A 122 14.69 -27.32 4.01
CA GLU A 122 13.98 -28.41 4.70
C GLU A 122 12.65 -27.94 5.34
N GLU A 123 12.60 -26.68 5.78
CA GLU A 123 11.39 -26.08 6.36
C GLU A 123 10.46 -25.39 5.34
N ASN A 124 10.62 -25.71 4.05
CA ASN A 124 9.83 -25.17 2.93
C ASN A 124 10.02 -23.67 2.66
N TRP A 125 11.17 -23.09 3.00
CA TRP A 125 11.54 -21.77 2.50
C TRP A 125 11.99 -21.86 1.05
N LYS A 126 11.42 -21.01 0.18
CA LYS A 126 11.74 -21.00 -1.25
C LYS A 126 12.85 -19.98 -1.53
N VAL A 127 13.93 -20.41 -2.17
CA VAL A 127 14.99 -19.52 -2.64
C VAL A 127 14.51 -18.77 -3.88
N LEU A 128 14.57 -17.44 -3.86
CA LEU A 128 14.21 -16.61 -5.00
C LEU A 128 15.36 -16.53 -6.02
N PRO A 129 15.12 -16.87 -7.30
CA PRO A 129 16.09 -16.68 -8.38
C PRO A 129 16.53 -15.22 -8.51
N ILE A 130 17.71 -14.98 -9.10
CA ILE A 130 18.26 -13.62 -9.32
C ILE A 130 17.29 -12.77 -10.17
N GLU A 131 16.57 -13.40 -11.10
CA GLU A 131 15.65 -12.74 -12.03
C GLU A 131 14.30 -12.38 -11.41
N ASP A 132 13.99 -12.88 -10.21
CA ASP A 132 12.72 -12.63 -9.55
C ASP A 132 12.62 -11.17 -9.07
N LYS A 133 11.55 -10.49 -9.45
CA LYS A 133 11.27 -9.12 -9.01
C LYS A 133 11.14 -9.01 -7.49
N GLY A 134 10.62 -10.05 -6.83
CA GLY A 134 10.47 -10.14 -5.38
C GLY A 134 11.82 -10.08 -4.68
N ARG A 135 12.86 -10.72 -5.25
CA ARG A 135 14.22 -10.68 -4.70
C ARG A 135 14.76 -9.26 -4.62
N GLY A 136 14.64 -8.49 -5.70
CA GLY A 136 15.11 -7.11 -5.74
C GLY A 136 14.40 -6.20 -4.74
N GLN A 137 13.08 -6.38 -4.56
CA GLN A 137 12.30 -5.62 -3.58
C GLN A 137 12.70 -5.95 -2.14
N SER A 138 12.92 -7.23 -1.83
CA SER A 138 13.35 -7.64 -0.49
C SER A 138 14.76 -7.17 -0.16
N ILE A 139 15.70 -7.22 -1.12
CA ILE A 139 17.06 -6.68 -0.91
C ILE A 139 17.03 -5.18 -0.64
N ALA A 140 16.27 -4.41 -1.42
CA ALA A 140 16.16 -2.97 -1.21
C ALA A 140 15.56 -2.61 0.17
N ALA A 141 14.56 -3.36 0.63
CA ALA A 141 13.99 -3.15 1.96
C ALA A 141 14.95 -3.58 3.08
N ALA A 142 15.70 -4.66 2.90
CA ALA A 142 16.76 -5.04 3.84
C ALA A 142 17.86 -3.96 3.92
N ASP A 143 18.22 -3.36 2.79
CA ASP A 143 19.21 -2.28 2.70
C ASP A 143 18.84 -1.09 3.58
N GLU A 144 17.57 -0.66 3.50
CA GLU A 144 17.02 0.42 4.32
C GLU A 144 17.08 0.06 5.82
N ILE A 145 16.70 -1.16 6.19
CA ILE A 145 16.70 -1.61 7.59
C ILE A 145 18.14 -1.63 8.16
N ILE A 146 19.14 -2.07 7.39
CA ILE A 146 20.53 -2.14 7.85
C ILE A 146 21.13 -0.77 8.05
N GLN A 147 20.96 0.12 7.07
CA GLN A 147 21.63 1.41 7.05
C GLN A 147 20.95 2.42 7.98
N VAL A 148 19.62 2.40 8.05
CA VAL A 148 18.85 3.45 8.75
C VAL A 148 18.38 2.98 10.12
N GLU A 149 17.86 1.76 10.24
CA GLU A 149 17.23 1.30 11.49
C GLU A 149 18.22 0.62 12.42
N ALA A 150 19.09 -0.24 11.88
CA ALA A 150 20.07 -0.99 12.65
C ALA A 150 21.46 -0.34 12.73
N GLU A 151 21.75 0.63 11.85
CA GLU A 151 23.06 1.31 11.69
C GLU A 151 24.27 0.36 11.72
N LEU A 152 24.09 -0.87 11.20
CA LEU A 152 25.08 -1.95 11.34
C LEU A 152 26.24 -1.83 10.34
N TYR A 153 25.95 -1.36 9.13
CA TYR A 153 26.90 -1.23 8.03
C TYR A 153 26.59 0.01 7.18
N ALA A 154 27.64 0.62 6.64
CA ALA A 154 27.49 1.67 5.64
C ALA A 154 27.24 1.08 4.23
N GLY A 155 26.62 1.87 3.35
CA GLY A 155 26.38 1.46 1.96
C GLY A 155 27.68 1.06 1.26
N GLY A 156 27.73 -0.19 0.78
CA GLY A 156 28.90 -0.76 0.09
C GLY A 156 29.80 -1.66 0.96
N GLU A 157 29.48 -1.87 2.24
CA GLU A 157 30.23 -2.76 3.15
C GLU A 157 29.68 -4.18 3.22
N TYR A 158 28.61 -4.48 2.50
CA TYR A 158 27.96 -5.80 2.48
C TYR A 158 27.37 -6.13 1.11
N GLN A 159 27.10 -7.42 0.89
CA GLN A 159 26.46 -7.94 -0.30
C GLN A 159 25.36 -8.94 0.07
N ALA A 160 24.19 -8.81 -0.56
CA ALA A 160 23.11 -9.78 -0.43
C ALA A 160 23.41 -11.04 -1.25
N VAL A 161 23.50 -12.19 -0.58
CA VAL A 161 23.86 -13.49 -1.18
C VAL A 161 22.60 -14.20 -1.69
N ALA A 162 21.62 -14.39 -0.81
CA ALA A 162 20.39 -15.13 -1.09
C ALA A 162 19.16 -14.45 -0.47
N VAL A 163 17.99 -14.72 -1.05
CA VAL A 163 16.70 -14.31 -0.49
C VAL A 163 15.80 -15.52 -0.42
N TYR A 164 15.25 -15.76 0.76
CA TYR A 164 14.32 -16.84 1.03
C TYR A 164 12.92 -16.27 1.26
N ASP A 165 11.91 -16.95 0.77
CA ASP A 165 10.52 -16.53 0.86
C ASP A 165 9.63 -17.65 1.42
N ARG A 166 8.72 -17.32 2.33
CA ARG A 166 7.72 -18.22 2.90
C ARG A 166 6.38 -17.52 3.14
N GLY A 167 5.31 -18.20 2.75
CA GLY A 167 3.93 -17.77 3.02
C GLY A 167 3.32 -16.95 1.89
N GLY A 168 2.46 -15.98 2.23
CA GLY A 168 1.79 -15.13 1.24
C GLY A 168 0.61 -15.76 0.49
N GLU A 169 0.18 -16.96 0.90
CA GLU A 169 -1.00 -17.60 0.33
C GLU A 169 -2.27 -16.83 0.69
N ARG A 170 -3.06 -16.46 -0.32
CA ARG A 170 -4.38 -15.84 -0.16
C ARG A 170 -5.49 -16.89 -0.11
N TYR A 171 -6.54 -16.65 0.66
CA TYR A 171 -7.72 -17.50 0.78
C TYR A 171 -8.97 -16.67 1.12
N PRO A 172 -10.19 -17.18 0.86
CA PRO A 172 -10.54 -18.35 0.07
C PRO A 172 -10.30 -18.13 -1.43
N LYS A 173 -9.73 -19.12 -2.11
CA LYS A 173 -9.58 -19.13 -3.57
C LYS A 173 -10.77 -19.87 -4.19
N ILE A 174 -11.44 -19.27 -5.16
CA ILE A 174 -12.50 -19.93 -5.93
C ILE A 174 -11.88 -20.39 -7.25
N GLY A 175 -11.37 -21.63 -7.27
CA GLY A 175 -10.52 -22.11 -8.36
C GLY A 175 -9.13 -21.45 -8.37
N ASP A 176 -8.33 -21.74 -9.41
CA ASP A 176 -6.96 -21.21 -9.54
C ASP A 176 -6.90 -19.80 -10.17
N GLU A 177 -7.98 -19.38 -10.87
CA GLU A 177 -7.97 -18.14 -11.66
C GLU A 177 -8.71 -16.95 -11.00
N LEU A 178 -9.68 -17.19 -10.10
CA LEU A 178 -10.47 -16.12 -9.47
C LEU A 178 -9.90 -15.74 -8.09
N ASP A 179 -8.74 -15.09 -8.09
CA ASP A 179 -8.06 -14.57 -6.89
C ASP A 179 -8.74 -13.29 -6.32
N PHE A 180 -9.78 -12.75 -6.98
CA PHE A 180 -10.47 -11.52 -6.55
C PHE A 180 -11.24 -11.67 -5.23
N PHE A 181 -11.63 -12.89 -4.86
CA PHE A 181 -12.38 -13.17 -3.62
C PHE A 181 -11.47 -13.63 -2.47
N ALA A 182 -10.15 -13.60 -2.65
CA ALA A 182 -9.21 -13.98 -1.61
C ALA A 182 -8.96 -12.82 -0.64
N PHE A 183 -9.83 -12.67 0.36
CA PHE A 183 -9.81 -11.57 1.33
C PHE A 183 -8.78 -11.76 2.45
N PHE A 184 -8.47 -13.01 2.79
CA PHE A 184 -7.52 -13.35 3.83
C PHE A 184 -6.19 -13.80 3.23
N HIS A 185 -5.13 -13.67 4.01
CA HIS A 185 -3.79 -14.03 3.61
C HIS A 185 -3.07 -14.62 4.82
N LYS A 186 -2.21 -15.61 4.57
CA LYS A 186 -1.22 -16.02 5.56
C LYS A 186 -0.11 -14.96 5.62
N PRO A 187 0.52 -14.76 6.78
CA PRO A 187 1.72 -13.94 6.89
C PRO A 187 2.76 -14.33 5.83
N HIS A 188 3.39 -13.32 5.23
CA HIS A 188 4.39 -13.50 4.19
C HIS A 188 5.72 -13.00 4.75
N TYR A 189 6.68 -13.90 4.87
CA TYR A 189 8.00 -13.62 5.41
C TYR A 189 9.03 -13.72 4.31
N ALA A 190 10.01 -12.82 4.35
CA ALA A 190 11.23 -12.96 3.57
C ALA A 190 12.44 -12.90 4.49
N ILE A 191 13.49 -13.63 4.11
CA ILE A 191 14.79 -13.59 4.76
C ILE A 191 15.81 -13.18 3.72
N VAL A 192 16.58 -12.14 4.00
CA VAL A 192 17.69 -11.72 3.16
C VAL A 192 18.98 -12.09 3.86
N GLU A 193 19.78 -12.94 3.22
CA GLU A 193 21.10 -13.32 3.68
C GLU A 193 22.15 -12.34 3.15
N ILE A 194 22.98 -11.85 4.06
CA ILE A 194 23.93 -10.78 3.82
C ILE A 194 25.29 -11.17 4.35
N ALA A 195 26.30 -10.99 3.51
CA ALA A 195 27.69 -11.20 3.87
C ALA A 195 28.44 -9.87 3.87
N ALA A 196 29.30 -9.66 4.86
CA ALA A 196 30.16 -8.49 4.93
C ALA A 196 31.21 -8.55 3.82
N LEU A 197 31.59 -7.38 3.28
CA LEU A 197 32.62 -7.25 2.27
C LEU A 197 33.96 -6.85 2.90
N VAL A 198 35.06 -7.34 2.32
CA VAL A 198 36.40 -6.92 2.73
C VAL A 198 36.60 -5.45 2.33
N PRO A 199 37.04 -4.55 3.23
CA PRO A 199 37.28 -3.14 2.90
C PRO A 199 38.34 -3.02 1.81
N GLN A 200 37.94 -2.52 0.63
CA GLN A 200 38.85 -2.35 -0.49
C GLN A 200 39.38 -0.91 -0.55
N ARG A 201 40.69 -0.77 -0.75
CA ARG A 201 41.31 0.55 -0.92
C ARG A 201 40.90 1.13 -2.26
N VAL A 202 40.32 2.33 -2.22
CA VAL A 202 40.03 3.14 -3.41
C VAL A 202 41.27 3.96 -3.78
N GLU A 203 41.94 3.60 -4.86
CA GLU A 203 43.02 4.41 -5.43
C GLU A 203 42.44 5.42 -6.43
N PRO A 204 42.72 6.73 -6.30
CA PRO A 204 42.21 7.75 -7.22
C PRO A 204 42.62 7.46 -8.67
N GLY A 205 41.64 7.35 -9.58
CA GLY A 205 41.87 7.17 -11.02
C GLY A 205 41.87 5.71 -11.51
N ARG A 206 41.74 4.71 -10.62
CA ARG A 206 41.52 3.31 -11.00
C ARG A 206 40.08 2.92 -10.73
N ALA A 207 39.50 2.06 -11.59
CA ALA A 207 38.19 1.47 -11.31
C ALA A 207 38.26 0.72 -9.96
N PRO A 208 37.25 0.85 -9.08
CA PRO A 208 37.18 0.10 -7.85
C PRO A 208 37.37 -1.40 -8.12
N ALA A 209 38.13 -2.08 -7.26
CA ALA A 209 38.25 -3.52 -7.36
C ALA A 209 36.87 -4.17 -7.14
N ARG A 210 36.69 -5.38 -7.70
CA ARG A 210 35.42 -6.10 -7.54
C ARG A 210 35.26 -6.45 -6.06
N PRO A 211 34.08 -6.20 -5.45
CA PRO A 211 33.84 -6.54 -4.06
C PRO A 211 34.03 -8.05 -3.84
N VAL A 212 34.72 -8.40 -2.76
CA VAL A 212 34.99 -9.78 -2.34
C VAL A 212 34.38 -9.96 -0.95
N ILE A 213 33.62 -11.04 -0.78
CA ILE A 213 32.98 -11.40 0.49
C ILE A 213 34.04 -11.76 1.53
N ASP A 214 33.88 -11.25 2.74
CA ASP A 214 34.72 -11.57 3.88
C ASP A 214 34.29 -12.90 4.50
N GLU A 215 34.97 -13.99 4.13
CA GLU A 215 34.71 -15.35 4.62
C GLU A 215 35.02 -15.53 6.11
N THR A 216 35.63 -14.53 6.77
CA THR A 216 35.95 -14.60 8.21
C THR A 216 34.78 -14.19 9.11
N LYS A 217 33.78 -13.49 8.56
CA LYS A 217 32.62 -13.00 9.31
C LYS A 217 31.39 -13.87 9.05
N SER A 218 30.55 -14.02 10.06
CA SER A 218 29.29 -14.75 9.93
C SER A 218 28.32 -14.03 9.00
N HIS A 219 27.62 -14.82 8.19
CA HIS A 219 26.52 -14.35 7.36
C HIS A 219 25.37 -13.91 8.28
N GLN A 220 24.79 -12.76 7.98
CA GLN A 220 23.68 -12.18 8.74
C GLN A 220 22.38 -12.38 7.98
N TYR A 221 21.32 -12.69 8.71
CA TYR A 221 19.99 -12.92 8.16
C TYR A 221 19.04 -11.83 8.63
N ILE A 222 18.40 -11.18 7.68
CA ILE A 222 17.42 -10.13 7.96
C ILE A 222 16.04 -10.67 7.69
N ILE A 223 15.25 -10.74 8.75
CA ILE A 223 13.91 -11.31 8.73
C ILE A 223 12.92 -10.15 8.62
N MET A 224 12.10 -10.22 7.59
CA MET A 224 11.07 -9.21 7.33
C MET A 224 9.72 -9.88 7.14
N ILE A 225 8.69 -9.18 7.61
CA ILE A 225 7.29 -9.54 7.38
C ILE A 225 6.69 -8.56 6.36
N ARG A 226 5.90 -9.07 5.42
CA ARG A 226 5.20 -8.25 4.45
C ARG A 226 3.98 -7.62 5.12
N ASP A 227 4.00 -6.31 5.28
CA ASP A 227 2.78 -5.55 5.54
C ASP A 227 2.07 -5.32 4.21
N LEU A 228 0.84 -5.84 4.06
CA LEU A 228 0.01 -5.61 2.87
C LEU A 228 -0.61 -4.21 2.83
N GLY A 229 -0.52 -3.46 3.93
CA GLY A 229 -1.02 -2.10 4.03
C GLY A 229 -2.54 -2.00 3.88
N THR A 230 -3.00 -0.76 3.71
CA THR A 230 -4.42 -0.40 3.71
C THR A 230 -4.83 0.26 2.39
N LYS A 231 -4.13 -0.06 1.29
CA LYS A 231 -4.23 0.60 -0.02
C LYS A 231 -5.67 0.95 -0.46
N ARG A 232 -6.63 0.04 -0.24
CA ARG A 232 -8.03 0.17 -0.69
C ARG A 232 -9.02 0.61 0.40
N GLN A 233 -8.60 0.70 1.67
CA GLN A 233 -9.50 1.04 2.77
C GLN A 233 -10.11 2.45 2.65
N PRO A 234 -9.36 3.51 2.27
CA PRO A 234 -9.97 4.84 2.17
C PRO A 234 -11.04 4.92 1.07
N ALA A 235 -10.79 4.29 -0.08
CA ALA A 235 -11.76 4.21 -1.18
C ALA A 235 -13.04 3.48 -0.74
N LEU A 236 -12.92 2.39 0.03
CA LEU A 236 -14.05 1.67 0.60
C LEU A 236 -14.92 2.56 1.51
N LEU A 237 -14.28 3.32 2.41
CA LEU A 237 -14.99 4.23 3.31
C LEU A 237 -15.76 5.31 2.53
N VAL A 238 -15.17 5.86 1.47
CA VAL A 238 -15.83 6.84 0.60
C VAL A 238 -17.04 6.22 -0.10
N THR A 239 -16.92 5.00 -0.64
CA THR A 239 -18.02 4.30 -1.31
C THR A 239 -19.20 4.06 -0.35
N PHE A 240 -18.93 3.55 0.85
CA PHE A 240 -20.00 3.30 1.82
C PHE A 240 -20.62 4.60 2.36
N GLY A 241 -19.80 5.60 2.70
CA GLY A 241 -20.28 6.89 3.18
C GLY A 241 -21.15 7.60 2.14
N SER A 242 -20.69 7.67 0.89
CA SER A 242 -21.47 8.24 -0.22
C SER A 242 -22.69 7.40 -0.58
N GLY A 243 -22.61 6.06 -0.48
CA GLY A 243 -23.71 5.14 -0.73
C GLY A 243 -24.86 5.32 0.27
N ILE A 244 -24.56 5.44 1.55
CA ILE A 244 -25.57 5.73 2.58
C ILE A 244 -26.24 7.08 2.30
N PHE A 245 -25.45 8.11 2.00
CA PHE A 245 -25.99 9.44 1.71
C PHE A 245 -26.85 9.45 0.43
N PHE A 246 -26.42 8.73 -0.61
CA PHE A 246 -27.18 8.52 -1.84
C PHE A 246 -28.54 7.86 -1.57
N LEU A 247 -28.56 6.79 -0.78
CA LEU A 247 -29.81 6.10 -0.44
C LEU A 247 -30.75 7.00 0.37
N ILE A 248 -30.23 7.79 1.31
CA ILE A 248 -31.04 8.74 2.10
C ILE A 248 -31.66 9.81 1.18
N THR A 249 -30.88 10.41 0.28
CA THR A 249 -31.38 11.45 -0.65
C THR A 249 -32.41 10.88 -1.64
N CYS A 250 -32.17 9.69 -2.20
CA CYS A 250 -33.13 8.96 -3.02
C CYS A 250 -34.42 8.64 -2.25
N TRP A 251 -34.31 8.22 -0.99
CA TRP A 251 -35.47 7.96 -0.14
C TRP A 251 -36.29 9.23 0.13
N MET A 252 -35.63 10.37 0.38
CA MET A 252 -36.32 11.66 0.55
C MET A 252 -37.07 12.10 -0.71
N LEU A 253 -36.45 11.94 -1.89
CA LEU A 253 -37.08 12.23 -3.18
C LEU A 253 -38.29 11.32 -3.41
N HIS A 254 -38.13 10.01 -3.18
CA HIS A 254 -39.22 9.04 -3.30
C HIS A 254 -40.40 9.37 -2.38
N ARG A 255 -40.12 9.71 -1.11
CA ARG A 255 -41.16 10.12 -0.14
C ARG A 255 -41.93 11.34 -0.62
N ARG A 256 -41.22 12.34 -1.15
CA ARG A 256 -41.85 13.55 -1.71
C ARG A 256 -42.75 13.21 -2.88
N ASP A 257 -42.29 12.40 -3.84
CA ASP A 257 -43.08 12.06 -5.03
C ASP A 257 -44.34 11.28 -4.64
N ARG A 258 -44.27 10.42 -3.62
CA ARG A 258 -45.46 9.78 -3.05
C ARG A 258 -46.45 10.77 -2.45
N THR A 259 -45.98 11.78 -1.70
CA THR A 259 -46.85 12.83 -1.14
C THR A 259 -47.47 13.67 -2.25
N LEU A 260 -46.71 14.01 -3.29
CA LEU A 260 -47.22 14.75 -4.44
C LEU A 260 -48.31 13.97 -5.19
N ALA A 261 -48.08 12.68 -5.44
CA ALA A 261 -49.06 11.81 -6.09
C ALA A 261 -50.36 11.70 -5.26
N ALA A 262 -50.24 11.58 -3.94
CA ALA A 262 -51.41 11.58 -3.05
C ALA A 262 -52.18 12.90 -3.11
N ASN A 263 -51.48 14.03 -3.12
CA ASN A 263 -52.11 15.36 -3.20
C ASN A 263 -52.80 15.61 -4.53
N LEU A 264 -52.20 15.17 -5.64
CA LEU A 264 -52.80 15.27 -6.98
C LEU A 264 -54.02 14.35 -7.14
N ALA A 265 -54.07 13.24 -6.40
CA ALA A 265 -55.20 12.31 -6.41
C ALA A 265 -56.38 12.79 -5.54
N MET A 266 -56.21 13.82 -4.71
CA MET A 266 -57.33 14.39 -3.95
C MET A 266 -58.27 15.16 -4.88
N PRO A 267 -59.60 14.97 -4.78
CA PRO A 267 -60.55 15.72 -5.58
C PRO A 267 -60.45 17.22 -5.27
N VAL A 268 -60.39 18.04 -6.31
CA VAL A 268 -60.41 19.50 -6.19
C VAL A 268 -61.74 19.90 -5.53
N PRO A 269 -61.75 20.71 -4.46
CA PRO A 269 -62.99 21.14 -3.82
C PRO A 269 -63.86 21.86 -4.86
N ALA A 270 -65.10 21.41 -5.00
CA ALA A 270 -66.09 22.02 -5.88
C ALA A 270 -66.48 23.40 -5.31
N GLY A 271 -65.78 24.44 -5.74
CA GLY A 271 -66.00 25.81 -5.28
C GLY A 271 -64.73 26.65 -5.28
N ALA A 272 -64.19 26.90 -6.47
CA ALA A 272 -63.30 28.02 -6.77
C ALA A 272 -63.73 28.60 -8.12
#